data_AF-A0A0D0X1G9-F1
#
_entry.id   AF-A0A0D0X1G9-F1
#
_cell.length_a   1.000
_cell.length_b   1.000
_cell.length_c   1.000
_cell.angle_alpha   90.00
_cell.angle_beta   90.00
_cell.angle_gamma   90.00
#
_symmetry.space_group_name_H-M   'P 1'
#
loop_
_entity.id
_entity.type
_entity.pdbx_description
1 polymer ?
#
loop_
_entity_poly.entity_id
_entity_poly.type
_entity_poly.pdbx_seq_one_letter_code
_entity_poly.pdbx_strand_id
1 'polypeptide(L)'
;MFENLNWWEIAALLLLALLIFGDRLPNVISDGLRMVRNLRAMARNATGDLSRELGTDIQLEDLHPKAFIRKHLLSEEDEQAIRKPLQGVYDSLRADVTAVHDDLKDVAKAVDLKSTAPGGAVTATSGGTAPAPRTASYDDAT
;
A
#
# COMPACT_ATOMS: atom_id res chain seq x y z
N MET A 1 1.62 -11.75 -7.77
CA MET A 1 2.18 -10.97 -8.90
C MET A 1 3.39 -11.66 -9.54
N PHE A 2 4.30 -12.27 -8.76
CA PHE A 2 5.45 -13.03 -9.29
C PHE A 2 5.09 -14.36 -9.98
N GLU A 3 3.89 -14.90 -9.77
CA GLU A 3 3.42 -16.15 -10.39
C GLU A 3 3.19 -16.03 -11.91
N ASN A 4 3.10 -14.81 -12.45
CA ASN A 4 2.98 -14.57 -13.89
C ASN A 4 4.33 -14.44 -14.61
N LEU A 5 5.46 -14.68 -13.91
CA LEU A 5 6.79 -14.45 -14.45
C LEU A 5 7.27 -15.65 -15.27
N ASN A 6 7.47 -15.41 -16.56
CA ASN A 6 7.94 -16.42 -17.51
C ASN A 6 9.47 -16.51 -17.51
N TRP A 7 10.00 -17.65 -17.98
CA TRP A 7 11.45 -17.88 -18.08
C TRP A 7 12.19 -16.81 -18.91
N TRP A 8 11.54 -16.29 -19.96
CA TRP A 8 12.11 -15.25 -20.80
C TRP A 8 12.17 -13.88 -20.08
N GLU A 9 11.22 -13.58 -19.19
CA GLU A 9 11.23 -12.36 -18.39
C GLU A 9 12.32 -12.43 -17.32
N ILE A 10 12.55 -13.61 -16.72
CA ILE A 10 13.69 -13.82 -15.82
C ILE A 10 15.01 -13.55 -16.55
N ALA A 11 15.16 -14.02 -17.78
CA ALA A 11 16.35 -13.75 -18.59
C ALA A 11 16.50 -12.24 -18.90
N ALA A 12 15.40 -11.56 -19.23
CA ALA A 12 15.39 -10.11 -19.45
C ALA A 12 15.78 -9.32 -18.18
N LEU A 13 15.29 -9.74 -17.01
CA LEU A 13 15.65 -9.14 -15.73
C LEU A 13 17.11 -9.39 -15.37
N LEU A 14 17.64 -10.57 -15.67
CA LEU A 14 19.06 -10.86 -15.48
C LEU A 14 19.95 -9.98 -16.36
N LEU A 15 19.58 -9.79 -17.63
CA LEU A 15 20.27 -8.86 -18.52
C LEU A 15 20.18 -7.42 -18.01
N LEU A 16 19.01 -6.98 -17.55
CA LEU A 16 18.83 -5.66 -16.97
C LEU A 16 19.68 -5.46 -15.70
N ALA A 17 19.71 -6.46 -14.81
CA ALA A 17 20.55 -6.43 -13.63
C ALA A 17 22.03 -6.36 -14.00
N LEU A 18 22.47 -7.11 -15.01
CA LEU A 18 23.85 -7.04 -15.52
C LEU A 18 24.16 -5.67 -16.16
N LEU A 19 23.19 -5.03 -16.81
CA LEU A 19 23.35 -3.68 -17.36
C LEU A 19 23.49 -2.61 -16.27
N ILE A 20 22.67 -2.70 -15.21
CA ILE A 20 22.66 -1.73 -14.11
C ILE A 20 23.87 -1.90 -13.20
N PHE A 21 24.17 -3.14 -12.81
CA PHE A 21 25.18 -3.45 -11.81
C PHE A 21 26.52 -3.87 -12.41
N GLY A 22 26.55 -4.38 -13.65
CA GLY A 22 27.78 -4.82 -14.31
C GLY A 22 28.55 -5.87 -13.52
N ASP A 23 29.83 -5.60 -13.32
CA ASP A 23 30.78 -6.42 -12.56
C ASP A 23 30.53 -6.41 -11.04
N ARG A 24 29.70 -5.48 -10.54
CA ARG A 24 29.37 -5.34 -9.11
C ARG A 24 28.26 -6.29 -8.66
N LEU A 25 27.52 -6.89 -9.58
CA LEU A 25 26.39 -7.79 -9.29
C LEU A 25 26.74 -8.89 -8.25
N PRO A 26 27.86 -9.65 -8.37
CA PRO A 26 28.23 -10.64 -7.35
C PRO A 26 28.48 -10.02 -5.97
N ASN A 27 29.05 -8.81 -5.91
CA ASN A 27 29.26 -8.10 -4.65
C ASN A 27 27.92 -7.71 -4.01
N VAL A 28 26.99 -7.15 -4.79
CA VAL A 28 25.64 -6.76 -4.32
C VAL A 28 24.85 -7.97 -3.81
N ILE A 29 24.91 -9.11 -4.50
CA ILE A 29 24.31 -10.35 -4.03
C ILE A 29 24.92 -10.76 -2.68
N SER A 30 26.25 -10.71 -2.57
CA SER A 30 26.95 -11.10 -1.34
C SER A 30 26.59 -10.20 -0.16
N ASP A 31 26.43 -8.90 -0.39
CA ASP A 31 26.05 -7.92 0.62
C ASP A 31 24.59 -8.11 1.06
N GLY A 32 23.68 -8.35 0.10
CA GLY A 32 22.29 -8.70 0.38
C GLY A 32 22.17 -9.98 1.20
N LEU A 33 22.91 -11.03 0.84
CA LEU A 33 22.95 -12.29 1.59
C LEU A 33 23.48 -12.11 3.02
N ARG A 34 24.54 -11.30 3.18
CA ARG A 34 25.08 -10.96 4.50
C ARG A 34 24.04 -10.22 5.34
N MET A 35 23.34 -9.25 4.76
CA MET A 35 22.27 -8.51 5.44
C MET A 35 21.12 -9.44 5.87
N VAL A 36 20.65 -10.32 4.99
CA VAL A 36 19.61 -11.32 5.33
C VAL A 36 20.07 -12.25 6.45
N ARG A 37 21.32 -12.71 6.40
CA ARG A 37 21.88 -13.59 7.44
C ARG A 37 21.98 -12.89 8.79
N ASN A 38 22.41 -11.63 8.80
CA ASN A 38 22.49 -10.81 10.00
C ASN A 38 21.09 -10.53 10.57
N LEU A 39 20.12 -10.22 9.70
CA LEU A 39 18.73 -10.01 10.11
C LEU A 39 18.13 -11.29 10.71
N ARG A 40 18.42 -12.45 10.12
CA ARG A 40 18.00 -13.74 10.66
C ARG A 40 18.66 -14.04 12.02
N ALA A 41 19.95 -13.73 12.19
CA ALA A 41 20.62 -13.89 13.46
C ALA A 41 20.05 -12.94 14.53
N MET A 42 19.80 -11.68 14.17
CA MET A 42 19.19 -10.68 15.05
C MET A 42 17.79 -11.08 15.48
N ALA A 43 16.96 -11.58 14.57
CA ALA A 43 15.63 -12.09 14.89
C ALA A 43 15.68 -13.29 15.86
N ARG A 44 16.62 -14.22 15.67
CA ARG A 44 16.81 -15.36 16.60
C ARG A 44 17.30 -14.92 17.97
N ASN A 45 18.27 -14.00 18.04
CA ASN A 45 18.82 -13.51 19.30
C ASN A 45 17.77 -12.71 20.09
N ALA A 46 17.08 -11.77 19.43
CA ALA A 46 16.02 -10.99 20.06
C ALA A 46 14.87 -11.89 20.56
N THR A 47 14.54 -12.95 19.82
CA THR A 47 13.54 -13.93 20.28
C THR A 47 14.05 -14.75 21.46
N GLY A 48 15.33 -15.12 21.47
CA GLY A 48 15.96 -15.82 22.59
C GLY A 48 15.99 -14.99 23.87
N ASP A 49 16.33 -13.71 23.77
CA ASP A 49 16.35 -12.78 24.91
C ASP A 49 14.93 -12.53 25.43
N LEU A 50 13.97 -12.33 24.52
CA LEU A 50 12.55 -12.13 24.88
C LEU A 50 11.93 -13.40 25.48
N SER A 51 12.27 -14.59 24.97
CA SER A 51 11.85 -15.89 25.51
C SER A 51 12.43 -16.15 26.91
N ARG A 52 13.67 -15.72 27.14
CA ARG A 52 14.37 -15.92 28.42
C ARG A 52 13.89 -14.98 29.51
N GLU A 53 13.45 -13.77 29.16
CA GLU A 53 12.85 -12.82 30.09
C GLU A 53 11.35 -13.06 30.34
N LEU A 54 10.61 -13.60 29.36
CA LEU A 54 9.16 -13.87 29.49
C LEU A 54 8.81 -15.32 29.83
N GLY A 55 9.79 -16.24 29.91
CA GLY A 55 9.59 -17.62 30.35
C GLY A 55 8.75 -18.49 29.40
N THR A 56 8.55 -18.08 28.16
CA THR A 56 7.77 -18.83 27.16
C THR A 56 8.56 -18.98 25.85
N ASP A 57 8.54 -20.20 25.30
CA ASP A 57 9.30 -20.60 24.10
C ASP A 57 8.60 -20.10 22.83
N ILE A 58 9.04 -18.98 22.28
CA ILE A 58 8.57 -18.47 20.99
C ILE A 58 9.45 -19.09 19.89
N GLN A 59 9.02 -20.24 19.37
CA GLN A 59 9.71 -20.92 18.26
C GLN A 59 9.41 -20.20 16.93
N LEU A 60 10.47 -19.75 16.26
CA LEU A 60 10.43 -18.92 15.05
C LEU A 60 9.83 -19.59 13.81
N GLU A 61 9.57 -20.91 13.87
CA GLU A 61 8.97 -21.69 12.79
C GLU A 61 7.43 -21.57 12.68
N ASP A 62 6.73 -20.95 13.66
CA ASP A 62 5.27 -20.73 13.62
C ASP A 62 4.88 -19.24 13.76
N LEU A 63 5.48 -18.39 12.92
CA LEU A 63 5.03 -17.00 12.71
C LEU A 63 4.18 -16.89 11.43
N HIS A 64 3.04 -17.58 11.40
CA HIS A 64 1.90 -16.96 10.71
C HIS A 64 1.43 -15.78 11.58
N PRO A 65 1.38 -14.54 11.07
CA PRO A 65 0.97 -13.37 11.88
C PRO A 65 -0.43 -13.55 12.49
N LYS A 66 -1.27 -14.38 11.85
CA LYS A 66 -2.59 -14.79 12.36
C LYS A 66 -2.54 -15.75 13.56
N ALA A 67 -1.54 -16.61 13.66
CA ALA A 67 -1.42 -17.58 14.76
C ALA A 67 -0.78 -16.92 16.01
N PHE A 68 0.20 -16.04 15.81
CA PHE A 68 0.90 -15.31 16.87
C PHE A 68 -0.01 -14.31 17.61
N ILE A 69 -0.82 -13.54 16.87
CA ILE A 69 -1.84 -12.65 17.44
C ILE A 69 -2.89 -13.45 18.22
N ARG A 70 -3.27 -14.62 17.71
CA ARG A 70 -4.26 -15.49 18.35
C ARG A 70 -3.81 -16.12 19.67
N LYS A 71 -2.50 -16.27 19.88
CA LYS A 71 -1.94 -16.90 21.08
C LYS A 71 -1.43 -15.91 22.13
N HIS A 72 -1.24 -14.63 21.78
CA HIS A 72 -0.68 -13.63 22.70
C HIS A 72 -1.50 -12.32 22.84
N LEU A 73 -2.52 -12.10 22.01
CA LEU A 73 -3.51 -11.02 22.20
C LEU A 73 -4.92 -11.53 22.57
N LEU A 74 -5.12 -12.85 22.62
CA LEU A 74 -6.42 -13.47 22.94
C LEU A 74 -6.32 -14.37 24.16
N SER A 75 -6.14 -13.76 25.35
CA SER A 75 -6.83 -14.30 26.51
C SER A 75 -8.33 -14.13 26.27
N GLU A 76 -9.12 -15.18 26.51
CA GLU A 76 -10.54 -15.32 26.13
C GLU A 76 -11.48 -14.21 26.65
N GLU A 77 -11.01 -13.38 27.58
CA GLU A 77 -11.76 -12.30 28.22
C GLU A 77 -11.66 -10.96 27.45
N ASP A 78 -10.57 -10.73 26.71
CA ASP A 78 -10.34 -9.49 25.92
C ASP A 78 -10.84 -9.58 24.47
N GLU A 79 -11.26 -10.77 24.04
CA GLU A 79 -11.72 -11.08 22.68
C GLU A 79 -12.96 -10.26 22.28
N GLN A 80 -13.85 -9.93 23.21
CA GLN A 80 -15.08 -9.19 22.90
C GLN A 80 -14.89 -7.66 22.95
N ALA A 81 -13.98 -7.19 23.81
CA ALA A 81 -13.72 -5.75 24.00
C ALA A 81 -12.91 -5.15 22.84
N ILE A 82 -11.97 -5.91 22.26
CA ILE A 82 -11.12 -5.44 21.17
C ILE A 82 -11.71 -5.77 19.79
N ARG A 83 -12.53 -6.82 19.66
CA ARG A 83 -13.16 -7.14 18.35
C ARG A 83 -14.20 -6.12 17.90
N LYS A 84 -15.04 -5.62 18.81
CA LYS A 84 -16.07 -4.62 18.46
C LYS A 84 -15.49 -3.34 17.83
N PRO A 85 -14.45 -2.69 18.41
CA PRO A 85 -13.87 -1.49 17.79
C PRO A 85 -13.12 -1.82 16.50
N LEU A 86 -12.41 -2.95 16.42
CA LEU A 86 -11.69 -3.32 15.19
C LEU A 86 -12.62 -3.70 14.03
N GLN A 87 -13.75 -4.35 14.31
CA GLN A 87 -14.79 -4.62 13.32
C GLN A 87 -15.44 -3.31 12.84
N GLY A 88 -15.76 -2.39 13.75
CA GLY A 88 -16.28 -1.08 13.37
C GLY A 88 -15.32 -0.28 12.47
N VAL A 89 -14.02 -0.29 12.79
CA VAL A 89 -12.99 0.36 11.96
C VAL A 89 -12.87 -0.34 10.59
N TYR A 90 -12.88 -1.68 10.56
CA TYR A 90 -12.79 -2.43 9.33
C TYR A 90 -14.02 -2.24 8.43
N ASP A 91 -15.22 -2.25 9.00
CA ASP A 91 -16.47 -2.01 8.29
C ASP A 91 -16.55 -0.58 7.75
N SER A 92 -16.07 0.41 8.52
CA SER A 92 -15.97 1.81 8.06
C SER A 92 -15.03 1.93 6.86
N LEU A 93 -13.84 1.31 6.94
CA LEU A 93 -12.89 1.30 5.83
C LEU A 93 -13.43 0.55 4.60
N ARG A 94 -14.14 -0.55 4.82
CA ARG A 94 -14.77 -1.33 3.75
C ARG A 94 -15.87 -0.52 3.06
N ALA A 95 -16.68 0.20 3.83
CA ALA A 95 -17.74 1.06 3.32
C ALA A 95 -17.17 2.22 2.49
N ASP A 96 -16.18 2.94 3.01
CA ASP A 96 -15.51 4.04 2.31
C ASP A 96 -14.88 3.58 0.99
N VAL A 97 -14.18 2.44 1.00
CA VAL A 97 -13.58 1.87 -0.21
C VAL A 97 -14.63 1.47 -1.23
N THR A 98 -15.78 0.94 -0.79
CA THR A 98 -16.87 0.56 -1.70
C THR A 98 -17.53 1.80 -2.32
N ALA A 99 -17.78 2.84 -1.51
CA ALA A 99 -18.34 4.11 -1.98
C ALA A 99 -17.42 4.78 -3.01
N VAL A 100 -16.11 4.86 -2.72
CA VAL A 100 -15.12 5.40 -3.66
C VAL A 100 -15.09 4.57 -4.95
N HIS A 101 -15.18 3.24 -4.85
CA HIS A 101 -15.19 2.37 -6.03
C HIS A 101 -16.40 2.64 -6.93
N ASP A 102 -17.59 2.82 -6.35
CA ASP A 102 -18.81 3.11 -7.10
C ASP A 102 -18.77 4.51 -7.74
N ASP A 103 -18.28 5.53 -7.03
CA ASP A 103 -18.08 6.88 -7.59
C ASP A 103 -17.11 6.85 -8.79
N LEU A 104 -16.01 6.10 -8.68
CA LEU A 104 -15.07 5.94 -9.79
C LEU A 104 -15.72 5.25 -10.99
N LYS A 105 -16.59 4.26 -10.75
CA LYS A 105 -17.29 3.53 -11.80
C LYS A 105 -18.31 4.41 -12.53
N ASP A 106 -19.02 5.26 -11.80
CA ASP A 106 -19.97 6.21 -12.38
C ASP A 106 -19.26 7.31 -13.17
N VAL A 107 -18.13 7.83 -12.67
CA VAL A 107 -17.29 8.77 -13.43
C VAL A 107 -16.75 8.11 -14.70
N ALA A 108 -16.24 6.88 -14.60
CA ALA A 108 -15.75 6.13 -15.75
C ALA A 108 -16.86 5.91 -16.80
N LYS A 109 -18.08 5.55 -16.36
CA LYS A 109 -19.22 5.39 -17.25
C LYS A 109 -19.67 6.71 -17.87
N ALA A 110 -19.65 7.82 -17.12
CA ALA A 110 -19.97 9.14 -17.65
C ALA A 110 -18.95 9.61 -18.70
N VAL A 111 -17.67 9.30 -18.50
CA VAL A 111 -16.59 9.56 -19.46
C VAL A 111 -16.74 8.68 -20.71
N ASP A 112 -17.07 7.40 -20.54
CA ASP A 112 -17.28 6.46 -21.66
C ASP A 112 -18.51 6.83 -22.52
N LEU A 113 -19.61 7.26 -21.89
CA LEU A 113 -20.81 7.76 -22.57
C LEU A 113 -20.56 9.11 -23.28
N LYS A 114 -19.75 10.00 -22.67
CA LYS A 114 -19.26 11.23 -23.32
C LYS A 114 -18.38 10.93 -24.53
N SER A 115 -17.68 9.79 -24.51
CA SER A 115 -16.82 9.33 -25.60
C SER A 115 -17.57 8.58 -26.71
N THR A 116 -18.79 8.10 -26.44
CA THR A 116 -19.61 7.28 -27.36
C THR A 116 -20.73 8.06 -28.09
N ALA A 117 -20.99 9.32 -27.73
CA ALA A 117 -21.91 10.17 -28.49
C ALA A 117 -21.25 10.68 -29.79
N PRO A 118 -21.86 10.52 -30.99
CA PRO A 118 -21.40 11.20 -32.19
C PRO A 118 -21.69 12.70 -32.03
N GLY A 119 -20.77 13.53 -32.51
CA GLY A 119 -20.75 14.97 -32.26
C GLY A 119 -22.07 15.71 -32.50
N GLY A 120 -22.37 16.65 -31.62
CA GLY A 120 -23.49 17.57 -31.75
C GLY A 120 -23.17 18.93 -31.12
N ALA A 121 -22.81 19.88 -31.98
CA ALA A 121 -22.90 21.33 -31.82
C ALA A 121 -22.20 22.00 -30.63
N VAL A 122 -21.01 22.53 -30.92
CA VAL A 122 -20.60 23.85 -30.39
C VAL A 122 -21.60 24.90 -30.91
N THR A 123 -22.63 25.22 -30.15
CA THR A 123 -23.39 26.46 -30.34
C THR A 123 -22.50 27.61 -29.91
N ALA A 124 -22.07 28.40 -30.89
CA ALA A 124 -21.52 29.71 -30.66
C ALA A 124 -22.60 30.59 -30.00
N THR A 125 -22.41 30.89 -28.70
CA THR A 125 -22.91 32.14 -28.11
C THR A 125 -21.69 33.02 -27.86
N SER A 126 -21.36 33.82 -28.86
CA SER A 126 -20.69 35.10 -28.68
C SER A 126 -21.61 36.02 -27.88
N GLY A 127 -21.18 36.44 -26.70
CA GLY A 127 -21.86 37.41 -25.86
C GLY A 127 -20.95 37.77 -24.69
N GLY A 128 -19.95 38.61 -24.97
CA GLY A 128 -18.99 39.04 -23.96
C GLY A 128 -19.64 39.84 -22.84
N THR A 129 -19.23 39.56 -21.61
CA THR A 129 -19.07 40.58 -20.57
C THR A 129 -17.94 40.11 -19.64
N ALA A 130 -16.89 40.92 -19.58
CA ALA A 130 -15.72 40.73 -18.74
C ALA A 130 -16.08 40.75 -17.25
N PRO A 131 -15.48 39.89 -16.41
CA PRO A 131 -15.30 40.21 -15.01
C PRO A 131 -13.93 40.89 -14.84
N ALA A 132 -13.96 42.14 -14.38
CA ALA A 132 -12.79 42.93 -14.02
C ALA A 132 -11.87 42.20 -13.02
N PRO A 133 -10.54 42.43 -13.06
CA PRO A 133 -9.65 41.94 -12.02
C PRO A 133 -10.00 42.67 -10.71
N ARG A 134 -10.43 41.91 -9.70
CA ARG A 134 -10.59 42.44 -8.34
C ARG A 134 -9.21 42.64 -7.76
N THR A 135 -8.76 43.89 -7.68
CA THR A 135 -7.66 44.30 -6.81
C THR A 135 -8.10 44.06 -5.37
N ALA A 136 -7.66 42.96 -4.78
CA ALA A 136 -7.69 42.81 -3.33
C ALA A 136 -6.58 43.70 -2.77
N SER A 137 -6.95 44.94 -2.44
CA SER A 137 -6.14 45.82 -1.61
C SER A 137 -5.93 45.13 -0.27
N TYR A 138 -4.66 45.05 0.17
CA TYR A 138 -4.33 44.81 1.57
C TYR A 138 -4.98 45.93 2.39
N ASP A 139 -5.85 45.55 3.32
CA ASP A 139 -6.31 46.44 4.38
C ASP A 139 -5.69 45.97 5.70
N ASP A 140 -5.18 46.97 6.39
CA ASP A 140 -4.26 46.98 7.50
C ASP A 140 -4.99 46.56 8.78
N ALA A 141 -4.44 45.61 9.53
CA ALA A 141 -4.93 45.28 10.87
C ALA A 141 -3.99 45.92 11.90
N THR A 142 -4.46 47.02 12.49
CA THR A 142 -4.03 47.53 13.81
C THR A 142 -5.21 47.59 14.75
#